data_AF-A0A3S1DMP1-F1
#
_entry.id   AF-A0A3S1DMP1-F1
#
_cell.length_a   1.000
_cell.length_b   1.000
_cell.length_c   1.000
_cell.angle_alpha   90.00
_cell.angle_beta   90.00
_cell.angle_gamma   90.00
#
_symmetry.space_group_name_H-M   'P 1'
#
loop_
_entity.id
_entity.type
_entity.pdbx_description
1 polymer ?
#
loop_
_entity_poly.entity_id
_entity_poly.type
_entity_poly.pdbx_seq_one_letter_code
_entity_poly.pdbx_strand_id
1 'polypeptide(L)'
;MKQEEIDYIFRHYHHFLTLMEVAAEKQVLSNQPEVQELLKDGAAIFRMRTAERLLREFPEQIYFNNCPQCGRLARTPQAQQCRYCLHCWRD
;
A
#
# COMPACT_ATOMS: atom_id res chain seq x y z
N MET A 1 0.38 4.09 -11.04
CA MET A 1 -0.35 3.84 -9.78
C MET A 1 -0.69 5.17 -9.11
N LYS A 2 -1.84 5.31 -8.48
CA LYS A 2 -2.21 6.54 -7.75
C LYS A 2 -1.58 6.56 -6.36
N GLN A 3 -1.29 7.75 -5.82
CA GLN A 3 -0.69 7.87 -4.48
C GLN A 3 -1.54 7.22 -3.39
N GLU A 4 -2.87 7.36 -3.46
CA GLU A 4 -3.78 6.75 -2.49
C GLU A 4 -3.72 5.22 -2.46
N GLU A 5 -3.43 4.58 -3.60
CA GLU A 5 -3.29 3.12 -3.72
C GLU A 5 -1.98 2.65 -3.08
N ILE A 6 -0.88 3.38 -3.30
CA ILE A 6 0.41 3.11 -2.66
C ILE A 6 0.25 3.21 -1.14
N ASP A 7 -0.37 4.28 -0.64
CA ASP A 7 -0.57 4.49 0.79
C ASP A 7 -1.48 3.41 1.41
N TYR A 8 -2.49 2.97 0.67
CA TYR A 8 -3.37 1.90 1.08
C TYR A 8 -2.63 0.57 1.22
N ILE A 9 -1.77 0.22 0.26
CA ILE A 9 -0.91 -0.97 0.31
C ILE A 9 0.01 -0.92 1.53
N PHE A 10 0.79 0.16 1.68
CA PHE A 10 1.74 0.29 2.79
C PHE A 10 1.05 0.31 4.16
N ARG A 11 -0.22 0.73 4.24
CA ARG A 11 -0.97 0.73 5.51
C ARG A 11 -1.53 -0.64 5.86
N HIS A 12 -2.20 -1.29 4.90
CA HIS A 12 -3.02 -2.48 5.18
C HIS A 12 -2.35 -3.80 4.81
N TYR A 13 -1.31 -3.74 3.98
CA TYR A 13 -0.60 -4.90 3.44
C TYR A 13 0.90 -4.87 3.77
N HIS A 14 1.30 -4.09 4.78
CA HIS A 14 2.70 -4.00 5.22
C HIS A 14 3.32 -5.34 5.64
N HIS A 15 2.50 -6.35 5.96
CA HIS A 15 2.97 -7.69 6.31
C HIS A 15 3.55 -8.46 5.12
N PHE A 16 3.35 -7.99 3.88
CA PHE A 16 4.02 -8.53 2.69
C PHE A 16 5.36 -7.83 2.37
N LEU A 17 5.72 -6.80 3.13
CA LEU A 17 7.03 -6.15 3.00
C LEU A 17 8.12 -7.06 3.58
N THR A 18 9.30 -7.01 2.98
CA THR A 18 10.50 -7.63 3.57
C THR A 18 10.98 -6.82 4.77
N LEU A 19 11.86 -7.41 5.59
CA LEU A 19 12.48 -6.69 6.71
C LEU A 19 13.23 -5.43 6.24
N MET A 20 13.89 -5.49 5.09
CA MET A 20 14.65 -4.36 4.54
C MET A 20 13.75 -3.28 3.94
N GLU A 21 12.63 -3.66 3.32
CA GLU A 21 11.63 -2.68 2.88
C GLU A 21 10.93 -2.00 4.05
N VAL A 22 10.63 -2.73 5.14
CA VAL A 22 10.14 -2.14 6.39
C VAL A 22 11.18 -1.19 6.97
N ALA A 23 12.46 -1.55 6.92
CA ALA A 23 13.54 -0.70 7.39
C ALA A 23 13.66 0.58 6.56
N ALA A 24 13.62 0.46 5.22
CA ALA A 24 13.65 1.58 4.29
C ALA A 24 12.46 2.54 4.48
N GLU A 25 11.24 2.01 4.61
CA GLU A 25 10.02 2.79 4.86
C GLU A 25 10.11 3.58 6.18
N LYS A 26 10.67 2.97 7.23
CA LYS A 26 10.86 3.60 8.53
C LYS A 26 12.15 4.42 8.64
N GLN A 27 12.97 4.45 7.58
CA GLN A 27 14.30 5.05 7.56
C GLN A 27 15.21 4.58 8.70
N VAL A 28 15.05 3.32 9.12
CA VAL A 28 15.95 2.67 10.08
C VAL A 28 16.98 1.86 9.32
N LEU A 29 18.11 1.57 9.97
CA LEU A 29 19.22 0.83 9.34
C LEU A 29 19.71 1.51 8.03
N SER A 30 19.68 2.84 7.96
CA SER A 30 20.05 3.62 6.76
C SER A 30 21.50 3.43 6.28
N ASN A 31 22.35 2.83 7.12
CA ASN A 31 23.73 2.46 6.76
C ASN A 31 23.83 1.06 6.11
N GLN A 32 22.75 0.28 6.08
CA GLN A 32 22.73 -1.02 5.39
C GLN A 32 22.70 -0.80 3.88
N PRO A 33 23.61 -1.43 3.10
CA PRO A 33 23.66 -1.24 1.66
C PRO A 33 22.34 -1.54 0.95
N GLU A 34 21.59 -2.55 1.40
CA GLU A 34 20.30 -2.92 0.82
C GLU A 34 19.24 -1.83 1.04
N VAL A 35 19.21 -1.20 2.23
CA VAL A 35 18.31 -0.07 2.51
C VAL A 35 18.68 1.14 1.65
N GLN A 36 19.97 1.41 1.46
CA GLN A 36 20.44 2.48 0.57
C GLN A 36 20.05 2.21 -0.88
N GLU A 37 20.21 0.98 -1.35
CA GLU A 37 19.85 0.56 -2.70
C GLU A 37 18.34 0.69 -2.94
N LEU A 38 17.51 0.28 -1.98
CA LEU A 38 16.05 0.47 -2.04
C LEU A 38 15.68 1.96 -2.16
N LEU A 39 16.39 2.83 -1.46
CA LEU A 39 16.11 4.27 -1.39
C LEU A 39 16.90 5.11 -2.41
N LYS A 40 17.71 4.50 -3.29
CA LYS A 40 18.65 5.22 -4.17
C LYS A 40 18.00 6.26 -5.08
N ASP A 41 16.77 5.98 -5.53
CA ASP A 41 15.96 6.85 -6.41
C ASP A 41 14.95 7.69 -5.62
N GLY A 42 15.08 7.72 -4.29
CA GLY A 42 14.20 8.42 -3.36
C GLY A 42 13.02 7.58 -2.87
N ALA A 43 12.49 7.98 -1.70
CA ALA A 43 11.44 7.25 -0.98
C ALA A 43 10.14 7.09 -1.79
N ALA A 44 9.78 8.07 -2.63
CA ALA A 44 8.59 7.98 -3.47
C ALA A 44 8.69 6.87 -4.53
N ILE A 45 9.85 6.76 -5.20
CA ILE A 45 10.11 5.74 -6.20
C ILE A 45 10.21 4.36 -5.55
N PHE A 46 10.86 4.27 -4.39
CA PHE A 46 10.85 3.08 -3.55
C PHE A 46 9.41 2.58 -3.30
N ARG A 47 8.54 3.43 -2.72
CA ARG A 47 7.16 3.03 -2.39
C ARG A 47 6.39 2.59 -3.63
N MET A 48 6.53 3.30 -4.74
CA MET A 48 5.85 2.94 -5.99
C MET A 48 6.29 1.55 -6.48
N ARG A 49 7.60 1.30 -6.60
CA ARG A 49 8.14 0.01 -7.08
C ARG A 49 7.77 -1.14 -6.16
N THR A 50 7.84 -0.92 -4.84
CA THR A 50 7.45 -1.92 -3.85
C THR A 50 5.95 -2.23 -3.95
N ALA A 51 5.09 -1.22 -4.09
CA ALA A 51 3.66 -1.43 -4.29
C ALA A 51 3.36 -2.22 -5.58
N GLU A 52 4.06 -1.92 -6.69
CA GLU A 52 3.96 -2.66 -7.95
C GLU A 52 4.44 -4.11 -7.82
N ARG A 53 5.53 -4.35 -7.08
CA ARG A 53 6.02 -5.70 -6.74
C ARG A 53 4.95 -6.48 -5.98
N LEU A 54 4.41 -5.88 -4.91
CA LEU A 54 3.42 -6.53 -4.05
C LEU A 54 2.16 -6.93 -4.83
N LEU A 55 1.64 -6.05 -5.71
CA LEU A 55 0.50 -6.40 -6.56
C LEU A 55 0.79 -7.55 -7.53
N ARG A 56 2.03 -7.67 -7.99
CA ARG A 56 2.44 -8.74 -8.90
C ARG A 56 2.63 -10.07 -8.18
N GLU A 57 3.19 -10.05 -6.98
CA GLU A 57 3.50 -11.25 -6.19
C GLU A 57 2.29 -11.79 -5.41
N PHE A 58 1.38 -10.90 -5.00
CA PHE A 58 0.22 -11.25 -4.16
C PHE A 58 -1.12 -10.81 -4.79
N PRO A 59 -1.42 -11.18 -6.04
CA PRO A 59 -2.59 -10.69 -6.78
C PRO A 59 -3.92 -11.18 -6.18
N GLU A 60 -3.93 -12.30 -5.47
CA GLU A 60 -5.14 -12.87 -4.85
C GLU A 60 -5.38 -12.33 -3.42
N GLN A 61 -4.36 -11.75 -2.79
CA GLN A 61 -4.42 -11.29 -1.39
C GLN A 61 -4.60 -9.78 -1.30
N ILE A 62 -4.07 -9.02 -2.26
CA ILE A 62 -4.14 -7.55 -2.26
C ILE A 62 -5.28 -7.09 -3.18
N TYR A 63 -6.28 -6.45 -2.58
CA TYR A 63 -7.41 -5.87 -3.30
C TYR A 63 -7.73 -4.46 -2.80
N PHE A 64 -8.15 -3.60 -3.73
CA PHE A 64 -8.63 -2.27 -3.42
C PHE A 64 -10.14 -2.32 -3.13
N ASN A 65 -10.51 -2.14 -1.87
CA ASN A 65 -11.91 -2.06 -1.48
C ASN A 65 -12.49 -0.73 -1.96
N ASN A 66 -13.06 -0.71 -3.17
CA ASN A 66 -13.69 0.47 -3.75
C ASN A 66 -15.19 0.45 -3.45
N CYS A 67 -15.74 1.62 -3.11
CA CYS A 67 -17.18 1.75 -2.87
C CYS A 67 -17.97 1.35 -4.13
N PRO A 68 -18.95 0.43 -4.03
CA PRO A 68 -19.72 -0.02 -5.19
C PRO A 68 -20.60 1.08 -5.80
N GLN A 69 -20.97 2.10 -5.02
CA GLN A 69 -21.81 3.21 -5.51
C GLN A 69 -20.99 4.33 -6.19
N CYS A 70 -19.81 4.69 -5.67
CA CYS A 70 -19.05 5.86 -6.18
C CYS A 70 -17.66 5.54 -6.70
N GLY A 71 -17.20 4.28 -6.62
CA GLY A 71 -15.91 3.81 -7.11
C GLY A 71 -14.68 4.29 -6.32
N ARG A 72 -14.85 5.11 -5.28
CA ARG A 72 -13.72 5.63 -4.49
C ARG A 72 -13.18 4.58 -3.51
N LEU A 73 -11.87 4.61 -3.31
CA LEU A 73 -11.16 3.72 -2.38
C LEU A 73 -11.62 3.93 -0.93
N ALA A 74 -12.09 2.86 -0.31
CA ALA A 74 -12.52 2.85 1.07
C ALA A 74 -11.32 2.94 2.03
N ARG A 75 -11.61 3.23 3.31
CA ARG A 75 -10.56 3.48 4.31
C ARG A 75 -9.72 2.24 4.63
N THR A 76 -10.32 1.05 4.56
CA THR A 76 -9.68 -0.23 4.90
C THR A 76 -10.24 -1.35 4.00
N PRO A 77 -9.54 -2.49 3.86
CA PRO A 77 -10.05 -3.64 3.09
C PRO A 77 -11.39 -4.18 3.60
N GLN A 78 -11.66 -4.06 4.91
CA GLN A 78 -12.86 -4.57 5.56
C GLN A 78 -13.97 -3.51 5.71
N ALA A 79 -13.77 -2.28 5.22
CA ALA A 79 -14.78 -1.23 5.35
C ALA A 79 -16.06 -1.60 4.59
N GLN A 80 -17.21 -1.42 5.25
CA GLN A 80 -18.55 -1.66 4.67
C GLN A 80 -19.39 -0.39 4.53
N GLN A 81 -18.75 0.78 4.63
CA GLN A 81 -19.39 2.09 4.49
C GLN A 81 -18.43 3.10 3.84
N CYS A 82 -18.93 3.84 2.85
CA CYS A 82 -18.15 4.84 2.12
C CYS A 82 -18.15 6.17 2.88
N ARG A 83 -16.96 6.70 3.15
CA ARG A 83 -16.80 8.03 3.77
C ARG A 83 -17.11 9.20 2.83
N TYR A 84 -17.26 8.95 1.53
CA TYR A 84 -17.44 10.00 0.51
C TYR A 84 -18.89 10.17 0.09
N CYS A 85 -19.63 9.08 -0.14
CA CYS A 85 -21.04 9.12 -0.54
C CYS A 85 -21.99 8.52 0.49
N LEU A 86 -21.47 8.10 1.66
CA LEU A 86 -22.24 7.53 2.77
C LEU A 86 -22.94 6.19 2.48
N HIS A 87 -22.81 5.65 1.25
CA HIS A 87 -23.30 4.32 0.90
C HIS A 87 -22.79 3.26 1.86
N CYS A 88 -23.68 2.37 2.28
CA CYS A 88 -23.40 1.28 3.20
C CYS A 88 -23.69 -0.03 2.46
N TRP A 89 -22.71 -0.93 2.40
CA TRP A 89 -22.82 -2.26 1.80
C TRP A 89 -22.63 -3.34 2.87
N ARG A 90 -23.30 -3.13 3.99
CA ARG A 90 -23.52 -4.16 5.00
C ARG A 90 -24.76 -4.93 4.57
N ASP A 91 -24.67 -6.25 4.55
CA ASP A 91 -25.83 -7.12 4.37
C ASP A 91 -26.85 -6.92 5.52
#